data_AF-A0A1M4YU53-F1
#
_entry.id   AF-A0A1M4YU53-F1
#
_cell.length_a   1.000
_cell.length_b   1.000
_cell.length_c   1.000
_cell.angle_alpha   90.00
_cell.angle_beta   90.00
_cell.angle_gamma   90.00
#
_symmetry.space_group_name_H-M   'P 1'
#
loop_
_entity.id
_entity.type
_entity.pdbx_description
1 polymer ?
#
loop_
_entity_poly.entity_id
_entity_poly.type
_entity_poly.pdbx_seq_one_letter_code
_entity_poly.pdbx_strand_id
1 'polypeptide(L)'
;MHHKKTTTANHFKMKKTVLAILLISFIVSCEKETSTDNNKNVENKEWFINLKSPCDKNTTCKLKINKAFYKGDTVYYSFFTGALCDMYFSISIVDIEGDTIKTYSGPDEIETFNSEVEFIETIYSCDE
;
A
#
# COMPACT_ATOMS: atom_id res chain seq x y z
N MET A 1 -58.16 -20.46 -79.63
CA MET A 1 -57.03 -20.43 -80.59
C MET A 1 -55.94 -19.51 -80.04
N HIS A 2 -54.73 -20.07 -79.84
CA HIS A 2 -53.38 -19.48 -79.90
C HIS A 2 -53.07 -18.14 -79.18
N HIS A 3 -52.04 -17.90 -78.37
CA HIS A 3 -50.76 -18.52 -77.93
C HIS A 3 -50.36 -17.83 -76.58
N LYS A 4 -49.91 -18.49 -75.48
CA LYS A 4 -48.51 -18.84 -75.07
C LYS A 4 -47.47 -17.73 -75.34
N LYS A 5 -46.54 -17.26 -74.48
CA LYS A 5 -45.77 -17.73 -73.28
C LYS A 5 -45.30 -16.46 -72.50
N THR A 6 -45.28 -16.38 -71.15
CA THR A 6 -44.26 -16.81 -70.16
C THR A 6 -42.83 -16.29 -70.36
N THR A 7 -42.20 -15.72 -69.30
CA THR A 7 -40.75 -15.76 -68.87
C THR A 7 -40.54 -14.61 -67.85
N THR A 8 -40.01 -14.70 -66.62
CA THR A 8 -39.66 -15.77 -65.65
C THR A 8 -39.57 -15.09 -64.27
N ALA A 9 -39.98 -15.80 -63.23
CA ALA A 9 -39.62 -15.50 -61.85
C ALA A 9 -38.33 -16.25 -61.45
N ASN A 10 -37.57 -15.69 -60.52
CA ASN A 10 -36.68 -16.37 -59.55
C ASN A 10 -36.64 -15.41 -58.35
N HIS A 11 -37.40 -15.54 -57.25
CA HIS A 11 -37.60 -16.63 -56.29
C HIS A 11 -36.36 -17.02 -55.46
N PHE A 12 -36.39 -16.56 -54.20
CA PHE A 12 -35.84 -17.17 -52.97
C PHE A 12 -34.29 -17.16 -52.82
N LYS A 13 -33.71 -16.95 -51.63
CA LYS A 13 -34.11 -17.52 -50.34
C LYS A 13 -33.33 -16.85 -49.20
N MET A 14 -34.03 -16.37 -48.18
CA MET A 14 -33.47 -16.03 -46.88
C MET A 14 -33.38 -17.31 -46.03
N LYS A 15 -32.20 -17.68 -45.51
CA LYS A 15 -32.07 -18.68 -44.43
C LYS A 15 -30.85 -18.42 -43.53
N LYS A 16 -31.17 -18.05 -42.29
CA LYS A 16 -30.65 -18.55 -41.01
C LYS A 16 -29.18 -18.26 -40.63
N THR A 17 -29.05 -17.26 -39.75
CA THR A 17 -28.30 -17.26 -38.47
C THR A 17 -27.18 -18.29 -38.29
N VAL A 18 -25.94 -17.79 -38.12
CA VAL A 18 -24.98 -18.29 -37.11
C VAL A 18 -24.23 -17.09 -36.50
N LEU A 19 -24.23 -17.10 -35.18
CA LEU A 19 -23.66 -16.20 -34.19
C LEU A 19 -22.12 -16.32 -34.16
N ALA A 20 -21.39 -15.21 -34.06
CA ALA A 20 -20.05 -15.19 -33.47
C ALA A 20 -19.84 -13.85 -32.77
N ILE A 21 -20.15 -13.86 -31.47
CA ILE A 21 -19.82 -12.83 -30.48
C ILE A 21 -18.29 -12.83 -30.35
N LEU A 22 -17.63 -11.74 -30.74
CA LEU A 22 -16.29 -11.42 -30.26
C LEU A 22 -16.42 -10.29 -29.24
N LEU A 23 -16.70 -10.74 -28.01
CA LEU A 23 -16.39 -10.04 -26.77
C LEU A 23 -14.90 -9.70 -26.79
N ILE A 24 -14.54 -8.52 -27.29
CA ILE A 24 -13.28 -7.89 -26.91
C ILE A 24 -13.58 -7.18 -25.59
N SER A 25 -13.66 -7.99 -24.54
CA SER A 25 -13.44 -7.52 -23.18
C SER A 25 -12.01 -6.98 -23.17
N PHE A 26 -11.87 -5.67 -23.39
CA PHE A 26 -10.74 -4.93 -22.83
C PHE A 26 -10.89 -5.08 -21.32
N ILE A 27 -10.44 -6.21 -20.79
CA ILE A 27 -9.81 -6.26 -19.49
C ILE A 27 -8.66 -5.26 -19.62
N VAL A 28 -8.97 -4.02 -19.27
CA VAL A 28 -8.02 -3.19 -18.56
C VAL A 28 -7.71 -4.01 -17.31
N SER A 29 -6.81 -4.98 -17.45
CA SER A 29 -5.95 -5.36 -16.36
C SER A 29 -5.19 -4.10 -16.04
N CYS A 30 -5.81 -3.28 -15.20
CA CYS A 30 -5.06 -2.59 -14.17
C CYS A 30 -4.44 -3.75 -13.38
N GLU A 31 -3.31 -4.27 -13.87
CA GLU A 31 -2.25 -4.62 -12.96
C GLU A 31 -2.11 -3.34 -12.13
N LYS A 32 -2.75 -3.34 -10.95
CA LYS A 32 -2.05 -2.73 -9.84
C LYS A 32 -0.71 -3.43 -9.90
N GLU A 33 0.26 -2.73 -10.46
CA GLU A 33 1.64 -3.02 -10.17
C GLU A 33 1.60 -3.20 -8.66
N THR A 34 1.69 -4.45 -8.22
CA THR A 34 2.39 -4.73 -7.00
C THR A 34 3.80 -4.29 -7.34
N SER A 35 4.02 -2.97 -7.34
CA SER A 35 5.22 -2.38 -6.82
C SER A 35 5.19 -2.76 -5.36
N THR A 36 5.46 -4.05 -5.13
CA THR A 36 6.40 -4.53 -4.16
C THR A 36 7.69 -3.76 -4.42
N ASP A 37 7.63 -2.44 -4.18
CA ASP A 37 8.76 -1.55 -4.05
C ASP A 37 9.32 -1.88 -2.67
N ASN A 38 9.77 -3.14 -2.55
CA ASN A 38 10.44 -3.69 -1.38
C ASN A 38 11.80 -3.02 -1.16
N ASN A 39 12.08 -1.93 -1.88
CA ASN A 39 13.32 -1.20 -1.77
C ASN A 39 13.14 0.31 -1.96
N LYS A 40 12.02 0.88 -1.48
CA LYS A 40 12.09 2.26 -1.00
C LYS A 40 13.00 2.26 0.22
N ASN A 41 14.29 2.45 -0.03
CA ASN A 41 15.30 2.49 1.01
C ASN A 41 15.07 3.74 1.86
N VAL A 42 14.39 3.56 2.99
CA VAL A 42 14.10 4.60 3.97
C VAL A 42 15.38 5.24 4.53
N GLU A 43 16.51 4.52 4.52
CA GLU A 43 17.77 4.99 5.07
C GLU A 43 18.33 6.22 4.33
N ASN A 44 17.94 6.39 3.07
CA ASN A 44 18.35 7.52 2.23
C ASN A 44 17.37 8.71 2.31
N LYS A 45 16.26 8.60 3.05
CA LYS A 45 15.29 9.69 3.20
C LYS A 45 15.79 10.70 4.22
N GLU A 46 15.66 11.98 3.91
CA GLU A 46 16.12 13.09 4.76
C GLU A 46 15.47 13.06 6.15
N TRP A 47 14.16 12.79 6.23
CA TRP A 47 13.45 12.68 7.51
C TRP A 47 14.03 11.57 8.41
N PHE A 48 14.42 10.45 7.81
CA PHE A 48 14.96 9.30 8.53
C PHE A 48 16.39 9.58 9.01
N ILE A 49 17.21 10.22 8.18
CA ILE A 49 18.56 10.68 8.56
C ILE A 49 18.46 11.67 9.73
N ASN A 50 17.53 12.63 9.66
CA ASN A 50 17.36 13.64 10.69
C ASN A 50 16.88 13.06 12.02
N LEU A 51 16.05 12.01 12.00
CA LEU A 51 15.61 11.33 13.22
C LEU A 51 16.78 10.73 14.00
N LYS A 52 17.84 10.25 13.35
CA LYS A 52 19.02 9.66 14.02
C LYS A 52 19.80 10.66 14.90
N SER A 53 19.54 11.96 14.77
CA SER A 53 20.16 13.03 15.56
C SER A 53 19.17 13.50 16.63
N PRO A 54 19.29 13.04 17.90
CA PRO A 54 20.49 13.27 18.71
C PRO A 54 20.98 12.00 19.41
N CYS A 55 21.73 11.17 18.69
CA CYS A 55 22.35 9.98 19.27
C CYS A 55 23.65 10.28 20.02
N ASP A 56 23.53 10.87 21.21
CA ASP A 56 24.64 10.98 22.15
C ASP A 56 24.76 9.67 22.96
N LYS A 57 25.96 9.08 22.99
CA LYS A 57 26.26 7.86 23.75
C LYS A 57 26.03 8.04 25.25
N ASN A 58 26.07 9.29 25.75
CA ASN A 58 25.93 9.61 27.16
C ASN A 58 24.50 9.92 27.61
N THR A 59 23.49 9.89 26.72
CA THR A 59 22.10 10.15 27.11
C THR A 59 21.47 8.91 27.74
N THR A 60 20.64 9.13 28.77
CA THR A 60 19.79 8.10 29.38
C THR A 60 18.71 7.60 28.43
N CYS A 61 18.30 8.45 27.48
CA CYS A 61 17.33 8.10 26.45
C CYS A 61 18.01 7.73 25.14
N LYS A 62 17.65 6.55 24.66
CA LYS A 62 18.17 5.96 23.43
C LYS A 62 17.04 5.88 22.43
N LEU A 63 17.26 6.49 21.27
CA LEU A 63 16.30 6.45 20.18
C LEU A 63 16.32 5.07 19.53
N LYS A 64 15.13 4.53 19.29
CA LYS A 64 14.94 3.41 18.37
C LYS A 64 13.99 3.85 17.27
N ILE A 65 14.28 3.42 16.05
CA ILE A 65 13.37 3.56 14.91
C ILE A 65 12.94 2.17 14.50
N ASN A 66 11.64 1.94 14.46
CA ASN A 66 11.07 0.69 14.01
C ASN A 66 10.36 0.86 12.68
N LYS A 67 10.36 -0.23 11.93
CA LYS A 67 9.47 -0.52 10.82
C LYS A 67 8.36 -1.45 11.33
N ALA A 68 7.14 -1.23 10.90
CA ALA A 68 6.00 -2.07 11.26
C ALA A 68 4.94 -2.08 10.16
N PHE A 69 3.89 -2.86 10.34
CA PHE A 69 2.70 -2.82 9.50
C PHE A 69 1.52 -2.16 10.23
N TYR A 70 0.82 -1.30 9.50
CA TYR A 70 -0.40 -0.64 9.94
C TYR A 70 -1.44 -0.72 8.82
N LYS A 71 -2.57 -1.39 9.07
CA LYS A 71 -3.65 -1.56 8.08
C LYS A 71 -3.18 -2.10 6.71
N GLY A 72 -2.14 -2.93 6.71
CA GLY A 72 -1.57 -3.54 5.51
C GLY A 72 -0.44 -2.74 4.84
N ASP A 73 -0.15 -1.53 5.32
CA ASP A 73 0.92 -0.68 4.79
C ASP A 73 2.16 -0.70 5.70
N THR A 74 3.34 -0.56 5.11
CA THR A 74 4.59 -0.38 5.87
C THR A 74 4.63 1.03 6.45
N VAL A 75 4.84 1.12 7.75
CA VAL A 75 4.99 2.38 8.49
C VAL A 75 6.26 2.37 9.32
N TYR A 76 6.65 3.57 9.73
CA TYR A 76 7.81 3.80 10.58
C TYR A 76 7.41 4.61 11.79
N TYR A 77 8.07 4.35 12.91
CA TYR A 77 7.92 5.20 14.09
C TYR A 77 9.18 5.15 14.94
N SER A 78 9.38 6.21 15.70
CA SER A 78 10.48 6.29 16.65
C SER A 78 9.96 6.37 18.07
N PHE A 79 10.71 5.79 19.00
CA PHE A 79 10.44 5.90 20.42
C PHE A 79 11.76 5.94 21.20
N PHE A 80 11.74 6.58 22.36
CA PHE A 80 12.88 6.57 23.27
C PHE A 80 12.74 5.41 24.25
N THR A 81 13.86 4.72 24.48
CA THR A 81 13.98 3.71 25.54
C THR A 81 14.99 4.15 26.57
N GLY A 82 14.75 3.85 27.85
CA GLY A 82 15.71 4.06 28.93
C GLY A 82 15.02 4.35 30.25
N ALA A 83 15.74 4.20 31.37
CA ALA A 83 15.18 4.24 32.73
C ALA A 83 14.45 5.53 33.14
N LEU A 84 14.49 6.59 32.30
CA LEU A 84 13.85 7.89 32.54
C LEU A 84 13.05 8.41 31.33
N CYS A 85 12.85 7.60 30.30
CA CYS A 85 12.33 8.05 28.99
C CYS A 85 10.86 7.70 28.79
N ASP A 86 10.31 6.93 29.71
CA ASP A 86 8.99 6.30 29.61
C ASP A 86 7.90 7.15 30.28
N MET A 87 8.19 8.42 30.59
CA MET A 87 7.33 9.30 31.39
C MET A 87 6.03 9.72 30.68
N TYR A 88 5.99 9.65 29.34
CA TYR A 88 4.82 9.94 28.54
C TYR A 88 4.82 9.13 27.25
N PHE A 89 3.76 8.35 27.03
CA PHE A 89 3.59 7.63 25.77
C PHE A 89 3.12 8.60 24.68
N SER A 90 3.94 8.78 23.65
CA SER A 90 3.56 9.44 22.41
C SER A 90 4.29 8.80 21.26
N ILE A 91 3.55 8.26 20.29
CA ILE A 91 4.09 7.62 19.10
C ILE A 91 3.37 8.19 17.89
N SER A 92 4.12 8.70 16.92
CA SER A 92 3.59 9.01 15.58
C SER A 92 4.09 7.95 14.61
N ILE A 93 3.15 7.33 13.88
CA ILE A 93 3.48 6.47 12.75
C ILE A 93 3.50 7.32 11.48
N VAL A 94 4.54 7.15 10.68
CA VAL A 94 4.76 7.86 9.42
C VAL A 94 4.85 6.88 8.27
N ASP A 95 4.53 7.34 7.07
CA ASP A 95 4.76 6.58 5.85
C ASP A 95 6.24 6.67 5.40
N ILE A 96 6.54 6.11 4.22
CA ILE A 96 7.88 6.12 3.64
C ILE A 96 8.38 7.52 3.22
N GLU A 97 7.47 8.45 2.98
CA GLU A 97 7.80 9.84 2.66
C GLU A 97 7.98 10.70 3.93
N GLY A 98 7.63 10.15 5.10
CA GLY A 98 7.75 10.81 6.40
C GLY A 98 6.47 11.53 6.82
N ASP A 99 5.38 11.37 6.06
CA ASP A 99 4.10 11.97 6.37
C ASP A 99 3.43 11.23 7.53
N THR A 100 2.91 11.98 8.51
CA THR A 100 2.23 11.39 9.67
C THR A 100 0.89 10.79 9.26
N ILE A 101 0.74 9.49 9.51
CA ILE A 101 -0.52 8.76 9.28
C ILE A 101 -1.42 8.86 10.51
N LYS A 102 -0.85 8.65 11.71
CA LYS A 102 -1.58 8.68 12.98
C LYS A 102 -0.62 8.95 14.14
N THR A 103 -1.13 9.63 15.16
CA THR A 103 -0.44 9.85 16.44
C THR A 103 -1.25 9.23 17.56
N TYR A 104 -0.56 8.47 18.41
CA TYR A 104 -1.06 7.90 19.65
C TYR A 104 -0.43 8.68 20.79
N SER A 105 -1.23 9.16 21.75
CA SER A 105 -0.71 10.03 22.80
C SER A 105 -1.49 9.82 24.09
N GLY A 106 -0.75 9.63 25.18
CA GLY A 106 -1.30 9.33 26.50
C GLY A 106 -1.41 7.83 26.80
N PRO A 107 -1.61 7.49 28.09
CA PRO A 107 -1.56 6.11 28.56
C PRO A 107 -2.68 5.22 27.98
N ASP A 108 -3.85 5.79 27.69
CA ASP A 108 -5.01 5.03 27.21
C ASP A 108 -4.85 4.54 25.76
N GLU A 109 -3.96 5.16 24.99
CA GLU A 109 -3.71 4.82 23.58
C GLU A 109 -2.66 3.72 23.40
N ILE A 110 -2.00 3.27 24.49
CA ILE A 110 -0.96 2.23 24.42
C ILE A 110 -1.54 0.91 23.91
N GLU A 111 -2.67 0.49 24.48
CA GLU A 111 -3.34 -0.76 24.08
C GLU A 111 -3.83 -0.66 22.63
N THR A 112 -4.39 0.48 22.24
CA THR A 112 -4.81 0.74 20.86
C THR A 112 -3.65 0.64 19.89
N PHE A 113 -2.52 1.30 20.18
CA PHE A 113 -1.30 1.21 19.38
C PHE A 113 -0.83 -0.25 19.23
N ASN A 114 -0.71 -0.98 20.34
CA ASN A 114 -0.25 -2.37 20.34
C ASN A 114 -1.21 -3.32 19.60
N SER A 115 -2.50 -2.96 19.50
CA SER A 115 -3.51 -3.74 18.78
C SER A 115 -3.58 -3.44 17.28
N GLU A 116 -3.20 -2.23 16.86
CA GLU A 116 -3.29 -1.79 15.45
C GLU A 116 -1.98 -1.97 14.67
N VAL A 117 -0.85 -2.11 15.36
CA VAL A 117 0.48 -2.20 14.75
C VAL A 117 1.04 -3.62 14.87
N GLU A 118 1.49 -4.17 13.74
CA GLU A 118 1.95 -5.56 13.63
C GLU A 118 3.38 -5.63 13.08
N PHE A 119 4.05 -6.79 13.24
CA PHE A 119 5.37 -7.09 12.65
C PHE A 119 6.44 -6.00 12.88
N ILE A 120 6.70 -5.70 14.14
CA ILE A 120 7.66 -4.67 14.54
C ILE A 120 9.09 -5.18 14.35
N GLU A 121 9.86 -4.47 13.52
CA GLU A 121 11.29 -4.67 13.28
C GLU A 121 12.04 -3.40 13.65
N THR A 122 13.02 -3.49 14.55
CA THR A 122 13.92 -2.35 14.83
C THR A 122 14.93 -2.24 13.69
N ILE A 123 14.92 -1.10 12.99
CA ILE A 123 15.80 -0.81 11.84
C ILE A 123 16.89 0.21 12.17
N TYR A 124 16.82 0.82 13.35
CA TYR A 124 17.88 1.66 13.90
C TYR A 124 17.80 1.68 15.43
N SER A 125 18.95 1.53 16.08
CA SER A 125 19.10 1.65 17.53
C SER A 125 20.29 2.54 17.83
N CYS A 126 20.12 3.50 18.73
CA CYS A 126 21.18 4.41 19.15
C CYS A 126 22.31 3.72 19.96
N ASP A 127 22.07 2.49 20.43
CA ASP A 127 23.00 1.70 21.25
C ASP A 127 23.96 0.82 20.41
N GLU A 128 23.76 0.75 19.09
CA GLU A 128 24.56 -0.04 18.13
C GLU A 128 25.50 0.85 17.31
#